data_AF-A0A229FWH1-F1
#
_entry.id   AF-A0A229FWH1-F1
#
_cell.length_a   1.000
_cell.length_b   1.000
_cell.length_c   1.000
_cell.angle_alpha   90.00
_cell.angle_beta   90.00
_cell.angle_gamma   90.00
#
_symmetry.space_group_name_H-M   'P 1'
#
loop_
_entity.id
_entity.type
_entity.pdbx_description
1 polymer ?
#
loop_
_entity_poly.entity_id
_entity_poly.type
_entity_poly.pdbx_seq_one_letter_code
_entity_poly.pdbx_strand_id
1 'polypeptide(L)'
;MQLWRTSADQPNLAVTPFLMASTAAAINFDVEIHAIGASVDLFIKANPKNQQIVTPSNRPLSAFVEDAIRTGVKIKVCSTALRDRQLELGDLVEGVTEVIGMVTMIDLATNSNTTVFTY
;
A
#
# COMPACT_ATOMS: atom_id res chain seq x y z
N MET A 1 -5.77 -6.40 -1.11
CA MET A 1 -6.24 -5.00 -0.98
C MET A 1 -5.82 -4.23 -2.22
N GLN A 2 -6.73 -3.51 -2.86
CA GLN A 2 -6.41 -2.62 -3.99
C GLN A 2 -6.60 -1.17 -3.56
N LEU A 3 -5.55 -0.37 -3.69
CA LEU A 3 -5.56 1.06 -3.33
C LEU A 3 -5.75 1.87 -4.60
N TRP A 4 -7.00 2.23 -4.91
CA TRP A 4 -7.38 3.04 -6.07
C TRP A 4 -7.43 4.53 -5.75
N ARG A 5 -7.96 4.87 -4.56
CA ARG A 5 -8.19 6.26 -4.14
C ARG A 5 -7.56 6.62 -2.81
N THR A 6 -6.93 5.65 -2.16
CA THR A 6 -6.15 5.89 -0.93
C THR A 6 -5.01 6.87 -1.23
N SER A 7 -4.97 7.98 -0.49
CA SER A 7 -4.01 9.08 -0.69
C SER A 7 -3.61 9.68 0.65
N ALA A 8 -2.36 10.15 0.73
CA ALA A 8 -1.85 10.90 1.88
C ALA A 8 -2.56 12.25 2.09
N ASP A 9 -3.39 12.72 1.15
CA ASP A 9 -4.19 13.94 1.31
C ASP A 9 -5.28 13.80 2.38
N GLN A 10 -5.69 12.58 2.70
CA GLN A 10 -6.68 12.27 3.74
C GLN A 10 -6.11 11.22 4.70
N PRO A 11 -5.13 11.58 5.55
CA PRO A 11 -4.32 10.61 6.30
C PRO A 11 -5.17 9.74 7.24
N ASN A 12 -6.22 10.29 7.86
CA ASN A 12 -7.11 9.52 8.74
C ASN A 12 -7.95 8.46 8.00
N LEU A 13 -8.22 8.64 6.70
CA LEU A 13 -8.86 7.60 5.89
C LEU A 13 -7.84 6.62 5.32
N ALA A 14 -6.67 7.13 4.94
CA ALA A 14 -5.60 6.36 4.30
C ALA A 14 -5.06 5.22 5.17
N VAL A 15 -5.18 5.30 6.49
CA VAL A 15 -4.74 4.22 7.39
C VAL A 15 -5.59 2.95 7.33
N THR A 16 -6.86 3.07 6.93
CA THR A 16 -7.83 1.96 6.96
C THR A 16 -7.33 0.70 6.24
N PRO A 17 -6.88 0.76 4.96
CA PRO A 17 -6.38 -0.43 4.27
C PRO A 17 -5.19 -1.09 4.98
N PHE A 18 -4.29 -0.32 5.59
CA PHE A 18 -3.11 -0.86 6.28
C PHE A 18 -3.50 -1.56 7.58
N LEU A 19 -4.45 -0.99 8.34
CA LEU A 19 -5.00 -1.63 9.53
C LEU A 19 -5.75 -2.92 9.19
N MET A 20 -6.56 -2.91 8.13
CA MET A 20 -7.28 -4.10 7.67
C MET A 20 -6.33 -5.18 7.15
N ALA A 21 -5.28 -4.81 6.42
CA ALA A 21 -4.26 -5.74 5.97
C ALA A 21 -3.48 -6.37 7.12
N SER A 22 -3.05 -5.55 8.09
CA SER A 22 -2.34 -6.02 9.29
C SER A 22 -3.21 -6.97 10.10
N THR A 23 -4.50 -6.65 10.24
CA THR A 23 -5.46 -7.50 10.96
C THR A 23 -5.67 -8.83 10.25
N ALA A 24 -5.85 -8.81 8.92
CA ALA A 24 -5.99 -10.02 8.12
C ALA A 24 -4.74 -10.92 8.20
N ALA A 25 -3.55 -10.32 8.14
CA ALA A 25 -2.29 -11.03 8.33
C ALA A 25 -2.20 -11.66 9.74
N ALA A 26 -2.62 -10.94 10.78
CA ALA A 26 -2.62 -11.44 12.16
C ALA A 26 -3.55 -12.65 12.38
N ILE A 27 -4.57 -12.83 11.54
CA ILE A 27 -5.44 -14.02 11.52
C ILE A 27 -5.04 -15.03 10.41
N ASN A 28 -3.79 -14.98 9.97
CA ASN A 28 -3.14 -15.93 9.06
C ASN A 28 -3.64 -15.94 7.61
N PHE A 29 -4.20 -14.84 7.10
CA PHE A 29 -4.38 -14.69 5.65
C PHE A 29 -3.06 -14.32 4.97
N ASP A 30 -2.85 -14.80 3.75
CA ASP A 30 -1.83 -14.24 2.85
C ASP A 30 -2.37 -12.93 2.27
N VAL A 31 -1.75 -11.80 2.62
CA VAL A 31 -2.27 -10.48 2.31
C VAL A 31 -1.33 -9.74 1.38
N GLU A 32 -1.90 -9.26 0.27
CA GLU A 32 -1.23 -8.33 -0.64
C GLU A 32 -1.92 -6.97 -0.63
N ILE A 33 -1.14 -5.89 -0.68
CA ILE A 33 -1.61 -4.54 -0.98
C ILE A 33 -1.07 -4.16 -2.36
N HIS A 34 -1.97 -3.80 -3.26
CA HIS A 34 -1.63 -3.30 -4.60
C HIS A 34 -1.86 -1.80 -4.65
N ALA A 35 -0.78 -1.03 -4.79
CA ALA A 35 -0.81 0.42 -4.93
C ALA A 35 -0.94 0.80 -6.42
N ILE A 36 -2.07 1.40 -6.79
CA ILE A 36 -2.45 1.73 -8.15
C ILE A 36 -2.46 3.26 -8.32
N GLY A 37 -1.79 3.75 -9.37
CA GLY A 37 -1.82 5.18 -9.72
C GLY A 37 -1.27 6.06 -8.59
N ALA A 38 -2.09 6.98 -8.08
CA ALA A 38 -1.69 7.96 -7.06
C ALA A 38 -1.35 7.33 -5.71
N SER A 39 -1.89 6.15 -5.37
CA SER A 39 -1.60 5.52 -4.08
C SER A 39 -0.16 5.03 -3.94
N VAL A 40 0.62 4.98 -5.04
CA VAL A 40 2.08 4.75 -5.00
C VAL A 40 2.79 5.81 -4.17
N ASP A 41 2.26 7.04 -4.09
CA ASP A 41 2.85 8.13 -3.32
C ASP A 41 2.97 7.81 -1.82
N LEU A 42 2.12 6.90 -1.31
CA LEU A 42 2.16 6.41 0.08
C LEU A 42 3.42 5.60 0.42
N PHE A 43 4.14 5.13 -0.61
CA PHE A 43 5.30 4.26 -0.47
C PHE A 43 6.61 4.95 -0.84
N ILE A 44 6.60 6.22 -1.22
CA ILE A 44 7.82 6.98 -1.53
C ILE A 44 8.50 7.42 -0.22
N LYS A 45 9.78 7.06 -0.03
CA LYS A 45 10.58 7.39 1.17
C LYS A 45 10.59 8.88 1.46
N ALA A 46 10.83 9.68 0.42
CA ALA A 46 11.03 11.12 0.53
C ALA A 46 9.71 11.93 0.50
N ASN A 47 8.53 11.29 0.45
CA ASN A 47 7.28 12.03 0.38
C ASN A 47 6.88 12.60 1.76
N PRO A 48 6.91 13.93 1.95
CA PRO A 48 6.62 14.54 3.25
C PRO A 48 5.16 14.34 3.68
N LYS A 49 4.23 14.11 2.74
CA LYS A 49 2.82 13.86 3.07
C LYS A 49 2.65 12.59 3.90
N ASN A 50 3.58 11.63 3.82
CA ASN A 50 3.55 10.41 4.61
C ASN A 50 3.91 10.65 6.09
N GLN A 51 4.42 11.83 6.44
CA GLN A 51 4.73 12.24 7.82
C GLN A 51 3.57 12.99 8.49
N GLN A 52 2.44 13.17 7.81
CA GLN A 52 1.25 13.74 8.43
C GLN A 52 0.75 12.88 9.59
N ILE A 53 0.38 13.53 10.69
CA ILE A 53 -0.06 12.85 11.91
C ILE A 53 -1.51 12.37 11.75
N VAL A 54 -1.74 11.11 12.11
CA VAL A 54 -3.05 10.46 12.13
C VAL A 54 -3.63 10.50 13.54
N THR A 55 -4.85 11.03 13.65
CA THR A 55 -5.59 11.17 14.91
C THR A 55 -6.59 10.02 15.03
N PRO A 56 -6.81 9.42 16.22
CA PRO A 56 -6.25 9.77 17.53
C PRO A 56 -4.92 9.08 17.88
N SER A 57 -4.36 8.27 16.97
CA SER A 57 -3.14 7.50 17.25
C SER A 57 -1.91 8.36 17.58
N ASN A 58 -1.90 9.61 17.12
CA ASN A 58 -0.79 10.55 17.20
C ASN A 58 0.52 10.01 16.60
N ARG A 59 0.41 9.16 15.58
CA ARG A 59 1.53 8.57 14.81
C ARG A 59 1.51 9.10 13.36
N PRO A 60 2.65 9.19 12.66
CA PRO A 60 2.67 9.54 11.25
C PRO A 60 2.01 8.46 10.40
N LEU A 61 1.46 8.84 9.25
CA LEU A 61 0.86 7.89 8.28
C LEU A 61 1.84 6.78 7.87
N SER A 62 3.13 7.10 7.70
CA SER A 62 4.16 6.12 7.34
C SER A 62 4.25 4.96 8.33
N ALA A 63 4.00 5.22 9.62
CA ALA A 63 4.07 4.19 10.65
C ALA A 63 3.03 3.08 10.43
N PHE A 64 1.88 3.37 9.81
CA PHE A 64 0.88 2.35 9.48
C PHE A 64 1.27 1.51 8.27
N VAL A 65 1.97 2.11 7.31
CA VAL A 65 2.57 1.39 6.17
C VAL A 65 3.65 0.43 6.68
N GLU A 66 4.53 0.93 7.55
CA GLU A 66 5.59 0.15 8.19
C GLU A 66 5.05 -0.99 9.07
N ASP A 67 3.97 -0.73 9.81
CA ASP A 67 3.28 -1.77 10.60
C ASP A 67 2.75 -2.89 9.70
N ALA A 68 2.09 -2.55 8.59
CA ALA A 68 1.58 -3.55 7.65
C ALA A 68 2.72 -4.40 7.07
N ILE A 69 3.81 -3.77 6.62
CA ILE A 69 5.00 -4.47 6.13
C ILE A 69 5.56 -5.42 7.20
N ARG A 70 5.69 -4.95 8.44
CA ARG A 70 6.23 -5.74 9.56
C ARG A 70 5.36 -6.95 9.91
N THR A 71 4.05 -6.91 9.62
CA THR A 71 3.14 -8.06 9.78
C THR A 71 3.23 -9.09 8.65
N GLY A 72 4.09 -8.87 7.65
CA GLY A 72 4.27 -9.76 6.51
C GLY A 72 3.36 -9.46 5.32
N VAL A 73 2.64 -8.35 5.33
CA VAL A 73 1.82 -7.92 4.18
C VAL A 73 2.73 -7.59 2.99
N LYS A 74 2.47 -8.21 1.85
CA LYS A 74 3.24 -8.00 0.61
C LYS A 74 2.76 -6.74 -0.09
N ILE A 75 3.64 -5.76 -0.24
CA ILE A 75 3.32 -4.52 -0.96
C ILE A 75 3.77 -4.64 -2.41
N LYS A 76 2.83 -4.48 -3.34
CA LYS A 76 3.08 -4.46 -4.79
C LYS A 76 2.69 -3.11 -5.37
N VAL A 77 3.59 -2.49 -6.14
CA VAL A 77 3.39 -1.14 -6.68
C VAL A 77 3.24 -1.15 -8.20
N CYS A 78 2.42 -0.25 -8.72
CA CYS A 78 2.13 -0.16 -10.15
C CYS A 78 3.35 0.31 -10.96
N SER A 79 3.80 -0.51 -11.91
CA SER A 79 4.93 -0.21 -12.79
C SER A 79 4.75 1.07 -13.61
N THR A 80 3.54 1.33 -14.12
CA THR A 80 3.25 2.55 -14.89
C THR A 80 3.34 3.79 -14.00
N ALA A 81 2.79 3.73 -12.79
CA ALA A 81 2.82 4.86 -11.86
C ALA A 81 4.24 5.22 -11.41
N LEU A 82 5.14 4.24 -11.25
CA LEU A 82 6.56 4.48 -11.01
C LEU A 82 7.24 5.14 -12.21
N ARG A 83 7.02 4.63 -13.43
CA ARG A 83 7.58 5.22 -14.66
C ARG A 83 7.15 6.66 -14.85
N ASP A 84 5.86 6.96 -14.66
CA ASP A 84 5.31 8.32 -14.80
C ASP A 84 5.94 9.32 -13.83
N ARG A 85 6.43 8.83 -12.68
CA ARG A 85 7.11 9.61 -11.64
C ARG A 85 8.64 9.54 -11.72
N GLN A 86 9.19 8.78 -12.67
CA GLN A 86 10.63 8.52 -12.79
C GLN A 86 11.24 7.95 -11.50
N LEU A 87 10.52 7.04 -10.84
CA LEU A 87 10.94 6.40 -9.60
C LEU A 87 11.49 4.99 -9.85
N GLU A 88 12.47 4.62 -9.05
CA GLU A 88 13.00 3.26 -8.95
C GLU A 88 12.63 2.62 -7.60
N LEU A 89 12.85 1.31 -7.47
CA LEU A 89 12.58 0.59 -6.22
C LEU A 89 13.33 1.18 -5.01
N GLY A 90 14.53 1.74 -5.24
CA GLY A 90 15.34 2.37 -4.20
C GLY A 90 14.69 3.59 -3.56
N ASP A 91 13.82 4.29 -4.30
CA ASP A 91 13.11 5.49 -3.84
C ASP A 91 11.90 5.16 -2.94
N LEU A 92 11.50 3.89 -2.90
CA LEU A 92 10.37 3.41 -2.13
C LEU A 92 10.79 2.92 -0.75
N VAL A 93 9.84 2.90 0.19
CA VAL A 93 10.03 2.38 1.54
C VAL A 93 10.52 0.95 1.49
N GLU A 94 11.41 0.59 2.43
CA GLU A 94 11.89 -0.77 2.55
C GLU A 94 10.71 -1.71 2.86
N GLY A 95 10.62 -2.83 2.14
CA GLY A 95 9.50 -3.76 2.24
C GLY A 95 8.48 -3.68 1.11
N VAL A 96 8.65 -2.77 0.13
CA VAL A 96 8.00 -2.95 -1.18
C VAL A 96 8.54 -4.21 -1.84
N THR A 97 7.68 -5.21 -2.00
CA THR A 97 8.06 -6.56 -2.42
C THR A 97 8.21 -6.71 -3.93
N GLU A 98 7.38 -6.01 -4.71
CA GLU A 98 7.31 -6.23 -6.15
C GLU A 98 6.76 -5.01 -6.89
N VAL A 99 7.22 -4.83 -8.14
CA VAL A 99 6.63 -3.90 -9.10
C VAL A 99 5.83 -4.68 -10.13
N ILE A 100 4.52 -4.46 -10.20
CA ILE A 100 3.62 -5.23 -11.10
C ILE A 100 2.85 -4.33 -12.07
N GLY A 101 2.41 -4.92 -13.19
CA GLY A 101 1.53 -4.27 -14.17
C GLY A 101 0.05 -4.53 -13.91
N MET A 102 -0.80 -3.80 -14.65
CA MET A 102 -2.27 -3.93 -14.57
C MET A 102 -2.75 -5.36 -14.91
N VAL A 103 -2.10 -6.03 -15.86
CA VAL A 103 -2.45 -7.41 -16.25
C VAL A 103 -2.26 -8.37 -15.08
N THR A 104 -1.08 -8.37 -14.45
CA THR A 104 -0.79 -9.19 -13.26
C THR A 104 -1.73 -8.86 -12.10
N MET A 105 -2.05 -7.58 -11.90
CA MET A 105 -2.98 -7.16 -10.87
C MET A 105 -4.38 -7.75 -11.07
N ILE A 106 -4.91 -7.69 -12.31
CA ILE A 106 -6.23 -8.25 -12.64
C ILE A 106 -6.22 -9.78 -12.51
N ASP A 107 -5.17 -10.45 -12.97
CA ASP A 107 -5.02 -11.90 -12.83
C ASP A 107 -5.10 -12.35 -11.35
N LEU A 108 -4.32 -11.70 -10.49
CA LEU A 108 -4.35 -11.95 -9.04
C LEU A 108 -5.72 -11.65 -8.40
N ALA A 109 -6.36 -10.56 -8.84
CA ALA A 109 -7.65 -10.12 -8.32
C ALA A 109 -8.83 -11.02 -8.74
N THR A 110 -8.72 -11.72 -9.87
CA THR A 110 -9.76 -12.60 -10.42
C THR A 110 -9.55 -14.07 -10.10
N ASN A 111 -8.45 -14.40 -9.42
CA ASN A 111 -8.21 -15.75 -8.92
C ASN A 111 -9.35 -16.21 -7.99
N SER A 112 -9.81 -17.45 -8.15
CA SER A 112 -10.95 -18.01 -7.41
C SER A 112 -10.77 -18.01 -5.89
N ASN A 113 -9.53 -17.98 -5.42
CA ASN A 113 -9.19 -18.00 -3.99
C ASN A 113 -8.89 -16.60 -3.43
N THR A 114 -9.04 -15.54 -4.25
CA THR A 114 -8.79 -14.16 -3.82
C THR A 114 -10.09 -13.47 -3.44
N THR A 115 -10.11 -12.87 -2.25
CA THR A 115 -11.12 -11.85 -1.90
C THR A 115 -10.49 -10.47 -2.02
N VAL A 116 -11.12 -9.59 -2.78
CA VAL A 116 -10.62 -8.24 -3.03
C VAL A 116 -11.37 -7.23 -2.18
N PHE A 117 -10.62 -6.45 -1.39
CA PHE A 117 -11.11 -5.21 -0.78
C PHE A 117 -10.46 -4.01 -1.47
N THR A 118 -11.27 -2.98 -1.72
CA THR A 118 -10.94 -1.82 -2.54
C THR A 118 -11.04 -0.55 -1.71
N TYR A 119 -10.02 0.32 -1.79
CA TYR A 119 -9.87 1.56 -1.03
C TYR A 119 -9.38 2.72 -1.89
#